data_AF-A0AAU9RN40-F1
#
_entry.id   AF-A0AAU9RN40-F1
#
_cell.length_a   1.000
_cell.length_b   1.000
_cell.length_c   1.000
_cell.angle_alpha   90.00
_cell.angle_beta   90.00
_cell.angle_gamma   90.00
#
_symmetry.space_group_name_H-M   'P 1'
#
loop_
_entity.id
_entity.type
_entity.pdbx_description
1 polymer ?
#
loop_
_entity_poly.entity_id
_entity_poly.type
_entity_poly.pdbx_seq_one_letter_code
_entity_poly.pdbx_strand_id
1 'polypeptide(L)'
;MQQQAPMRNSPSKNGSGGHSRSFTETIWFPYVKSGLGISPNRSYALFSLLILLIVGAFISTRLLLDTTVLIEKEAVTTTATTKTKIQTISPKYPPPATVITQNTPEFTLHCSGNETTGTCPINNYPTTVSFGEDDSKHPPTATCPDYFRWIHEDLRPWAKTGITREALESAKKTANFRLAIVGGKVYVEKFQDAFQTRDVFTIWGFLQLLRKYPGKIPDLELMFDCVDWPVVKAANFAGVDAPPPPPLFRYCGNEETLDIVFPDWSFWGWSEVNIKPWESLLKDLREGNQRNNWIDREPYAYWKGNPLVAETRQDLMKCNVSEEHEWNARLYAQDWIRESKEGYKQSDLASQCHHRYKIYIEGSAWSVSEKYILACDSVTLLVKPHYYDFFTRGLLPAHHYWPVREHDKCRSIKFAVHWGNSHSQKAKDIGKTASEFIQQELKMDYVYDYMYHLLNEYSKLLRFKPEIPQNAKEICSETMACPRSGNERKFMTESLVKHPAETGPCAMPPPYDPASFYAVVKRKQSTTMRIQQWEMKYWSKQNQTGS
;
A
#
# COMPACT_ATOMS: atom_id res chain seq x y z
N MET A 1 14.26 -33.31 -10.09
CA MET A 1 15.63 -32.91 -10.45
C MET A 1 15.55 -31.80 -11.47
N GLN A 2 15.84 -30.57 -11.07
CA GLN A 2 16.23 -29.47 -11.94
C GLN A 2 17.04 -28.51 -11.07
N GLN A 3 18.25 -28.24 -11.53
CA GLN A 3 19.36 -27.67 -10.79
C GLN A 3 19.12 -26.19 -10.48
N GLN A 4 19.40 -25.81 -9.24
CA GLN A 4 19.67 -24.43 -8.86
C GLN A 4 20.95 -23.99 -9.58
N ALA A 5 20.87 -22.93 -10.39
CA ALA A 5 22.03 -22.27 -10.94
C ALA A 5 22.72 -21.44 -9.84
N PRO A 6 24.06 -21.51 -9.67
CA PRO A 6 24.77 -20.78 -8.65
C PRO A 6 24.96 -19.31 -9.07
N MET A 7 24.76 -18.40 -8.11
CA MET A 7 25.16 -16.99 -8.24
C MET A 7 26.67 -16.89 -8.48
N ARG A 8 27.06 -16.31 -9.61
CA ARG A 8 28.44 -15.98 -9.93
C ARG A 8 28.88 -14.78 -9.10
N ASN A 9 29.81 -15.03 -8.17
CA ASN A 9 30.69 -14.01 -7.61
C ASN A 9 31.55 -13.40 -8.73
N SER A 10 31.76 -12.08 -8.68
CA SER A 10 32.86 -11.41 -9.38
C SER A 10 33.68 -10.58 -8.40
N PRO A 11 34.99 -10.41 -8.67
CA PRO A 11 36.00 -10.42 -7.62
C PRO A 11 36.40 -9.03 -7.12
N SER A 12 36.77 -9.00 -5.84
CA SER A 12 37.53 -7.94 -5.20
C SER A 12 38.94 -7.82 -5.80
N LYS A 13 39.39 -6.60 -6.07
CA LYS A 13 40.80 -6.22 -5.98
C LYS A 13 40.96 -4.83 -5.35
N ASN A 14 41.75 -4.81 -4.27
CA ASN A 14 42.46 -3.70 -3.63
C ASN A 14 43.12 -2.78 -4.68
N GLY A 15 43.44 -1.50 -4.47
CA GLY A 15 43.54 -0.61 -3.32
C GLY A 15 44.32 0.62 -3.84
N SER A 16 44.10 1.84 -3.35
CA SER A 16 45.08 2.54 -2.50
C SER A 16 44.68 4.01 -2.32
N GLY A 17 44.90 4.51 -1.10
CA GLY A 17 45.43 5.86 -0.83
C GLY A 17 44.45 7.04 -0.85
N GLY A 18 44.32 7.71 0.31
CA GLY A 18 44.14 9.16 0.30
C GLY A 18 43.11 9.75 1.27
N HIS A 19 43.60 10.06 2.47
CA HIS A 19 43.30 11.30 3.22
C HIS A 19 41.89 11.55 3.78
N SER A 20 41.82 11.46 5.11
CA SER A 20 40.85 12.17 5.93
C SER A 20 40.98 13.68 5.75
N ARG A 21 39.89 14.35 5.32
CA ARG A 21 39.66 15.75 5.65
C ARG A 21 38.18 15.96 5.98
N SER A 22 37.97 16.27 7.25
CA SER A 22 36.85 17.06 7.76
C SER A 22 36.63 18.28 6.86
N PHE A 23 35.40 18.47 6.38
CA PHE A 23 34.95 19.74 5.82
C PHE A 23 33.70 20.19 6.56
N THR A 24 33.95 21.17 7.42
CA THR A 24 33.04 22.15 7.97
C THR A 24 32.27 22.90 6.88
N GLU A 25 31.01 23.17 7.17
CA GLU A 25 30.10 24.08 6.47
C GLU A 25 30.75 25.43 6.16
N THR A 26 30.59 25.94 4.93
CA THR A 26 30.57 27.39 4.67
C THR A 26 29.77 27.67 3.39
N ILE A 27 28.54 28.16 3.57
CA ILE A 27 27.71 28.74 2.50
C ILE A 27 28.17 30.19 2.29
N TRP A 28 28.55 30.52 1.06
CA TRP A 28 28.85 31.89 0.63
C TRP A 28 27.55 32.61 0.20
N PHE A 29 27.32 33.81 0.73
CA PHE A 29 26.44 34.84 0.15
C PHE A 29 27.30 36.08 -0.18
N PRO A 30 27.07 36.77 -1.30
CA PRO A 30 27.90 37.90 -1.71
C PRO A 30 27.54 39.20 -0.98
N TYR A 31 28.59 39.94 -0.62
CA TYR A 31 28.53 41.29 -0.07
C TYR A 31 28.01 42.32 -1.08
N VAL A 32 26.95 43.03 -0.71
CA VAL A 32 26.57 44.32 -1.30
C VAL A 32 27.12 45.43 -0.39
N LYS A 33 28.05 46.22 -0.90
CA LYS A 33 28.45 47.52 -0.34
C LYS A 33 27.28 48.50 -0.49
N SER A 34 26.84 49.11 0.60
CA SER A 34 26.30 50.46 0.55
C SER A 34 26.71 51.21 1.83
N GLY A 35 27.33 52.36 1.63
CA GLY A 35 27.71 53.27 2.69
C GLY A 35 26.54 54.14 3.10
N LEU A 36 26.38 54.35 4.39
CA LEU A 36 25.73 55.51 4.98
C LEU A 36 26.23 55.61 6.43
N GLY A 37 26.95 56.70 6.71
CA GLY A 37 27.48 56.99 8.04
C GLY A 37 26.34 57.25 9.01
N ILE A 38 26.26 56.44 10.06
CA ILE A 38 25.39 56.67 11.22
C ILE A 38 26.23 56.43 12.47
N SER A 39 26.26 57.43 13.36
CA SER A 39 27.06 57.42 14.60
C SER A 39 26.73 56.20 15.49
N PRO A 40 27.72 55.61 16.19
CA PRO A 40 27.56 54.34 16.90
C PRO A 40 26.50 54.35 18.02
N ASN A 41 26.18 55.50 18.62
CA ASN A 41 25.26 55.57 19.76
C ASN A 41 23.76 55.50 19.40
N ARG A 42 23.37 55.69 18.12
CA ARG A 42 21.97 55.51 17.68
C ARG A 42 21.63 54.08 17.26
N SER A 43 22.65 53.27 16.92
CA SER A 43 22.48 51.89 16.49
C SER A 43 22.10 50.95 17.65
N TYR A 44 22.71 51.15 18.82
CA TYR A 44 22.41 50.34 20.02
C TYR A 44 20.99 50.55 20.54
N ALA A 45 20.45 51.77 20.50
CA ALA A 45 19.08 52.03 20.96
C ALA A 45 18.03 51.31 20.07
N LEU A 46 18.24 51.29 18.75
CA LEU A 46 17.37 50.59 17.81
C LEU A 46 17.49 49.07 17.96
N PHE A 47 18.70 48.55 18.19
CA PHE A 47 18.93 47.13 18.39
C PHE A 47 18.34 46.63 19.72
N SER A 48 18.49 47.40 20.80
CA SER A 48 17.88 47.09 22.10
C SER A 48 16.36 47.16 22.07
N LEU A 49 15.77 48.12 21.34
CA LEU A 49 14.32 48.20 21.15
C LEU A 49 13.80 46.98 20.39
N LEU A 50 14.50 46.53 19.35
CA LEU A 50 14.12 45.35 18.57
C LEU A 50 14.15 44.07 19.43
N ILE A 51 15.18 43.91 20.28
CA ILE A 51 15.28 42.77 21.21
C ILE A 51 14.15 42.83 22.25
N LEU A 52 13.83 44.00 22.80
CA LEU A 52 12.72 44.17 23.75
C LEU A 52 11.36 43.86 23.11
N LEU A 53 11.16 44.21 21.85
CA LEU A 53 9.93 43.88 21.11
C LEU A 53 9.82 42.37 20.84
N ILE A 54 10.94 41.70 20.50
CA ILE A 54 10.95 40.25 20.28
C ILE A 54 10.70 39.49 21.59
N VAL A 55 11.35 39.90 22.69
CA VAL A 55 11.13 39.31 24.01
C VAL A 55 9.71 39.59 24.50
N GLY A 56 9.19 40.81 24.29
CA GLY A 56 7.81 41.18 24.59
C GLY A 56 6.79 40.35 23.81
N ALA A 57 7.03 40.11 22.52
CA ALA A 57 6.18 39.23 21.69
C ALA A 57 6.24 37.77 22.14
N PHE A 58 7.41 37.28 22.56
CA PHE A 58 7.59 35.91 23.06
C PHE A 58 6.92 35.69 24.43
N ILE A 59 6.99 36.68 25.32
CA ILE A 59 6.31 36.65 26.62
C ILE A 59 4.79 36.82 26.42
N SER A 60 4.35 37.71 25.52
CA SER A 60 2.93 37.89 25.21
C SER A 60 2.30 36.65 24.57
N THR A 61 3.02 35.93 23.70
CA THR A 61 2.53 34.66 23.13
C THR A 61 2.52 33.53 24.15
N ARG A 62 3.43 33.53 25.13
CA ARG A 62 3.41 32.57 26.26
C ARG A 62 2.33 32.86 27.31
N LEU A 63 2.02 34.13 27.57
CA LEU A 63 0.94 34.52 28.50
C LEU A 63 -0.46 34.47 27.87
N LEU A 64 -0.59 34.65 26.56
CA LEU A 64 -1.87 34.54 25.85
C LEU A 64 -2.21 33.11 25.38
N LEU A 65 -1.23 32.21 25.30
CA LEU A 65 -1.44 30.77 25.10
C LEU A 65 -1.12 30.02 26.39
N ASP A 66 -1.94 30.24 27.41
CA ASP A 66 -1.99 29.34 28.55
C ASP A 66 -2.57 27.99 28.08
N THR A 67 -1.67 27.03 27.84
CA THR A 67 -1.99 25.69 27.33
C THR A 67 -2.89 24.88 28.25
N THR A 68 -3.15 25.35 29.47
CA THR A 68 -4.08 24.71 30.40
C THR A 68 -5.55 25.06 30.11
N VAL A 69 -5.83 26.25 29.55
CA VAL A 69 -7.20 26.75 29.30
C VAL A 69 -7.81 26.18 28.01
N LEU A 70 -6.99 25.82 27.03
CA LEU A 70 -7.46 25.18 25.78
C LEU A 70 -7.86 23.70 25.98
N ILE A 71 -7.24 23.02 26.95
CA ILE A 71 -7.55 21.62 27.27
C ILE A 71 -8.89 21.50 28.01
N GLU A 72 -9.27 22.48 28.83
CA GLU A 72 -10.58 22.49 29.51
C GLU A 72 -11.75 22.76 28.54
N LYS A 73 -11.58 23.65 27.56
CA LYS A 73 -12.65 23.96 26.59
C LYS A 73 -12.90 22.84 25.57
N GLU A 74 -11.87 22.09 25.16
CA GLU A 74 -12.08 20.92 24.28
C GLU A 74 -12.66 19.72 25.03
N ALA A 75 -12.34 19.53 26.32
CA ALA A 75 -12.91 18.48 27.15
C ALA A 75 -14.39 18.72 27.51
N VAL A 76 -14.82 19.97 27.70
CA VAL A 76 -16.22 20.32 28.03
C VAL A 76 -17.13 20.32 26.79
N THR A 77 -16.59 20.61 25.60
CA THR A 77 -17.40 20.63 24.36
C THR A 77 -17.64 19.21 23.80
N THR A 78 -16.75 18.25 24.08
CA THR A 78 -16.95 16.84 23.69
C THR A 78 -17.81 16.03 24.66
N THR A 79 -18.05 16.51 25.89
CA THR A 79 -18.86 15.80 26.90
C THR A 79 -20.31 16.29 27.01
N ALA A 80 -20.70 17.36 26.32
CA ALA A 80 -22.05 17.94 26.40
C ALA A 80 -23.05 17.42 25.34
N THR A 81 -22.63 16.63 24.34
CA THR A 81 -23.54 16.22 23.23
C THR A 81 -23.92 14.74 23.19
N THR A 82 -23.73 13.98 24.28
CA THR A 82 -24.20 12.58 24.31
C THR A 82 -24.63 12.13 25.70
N LYS A 83 -25.69 12.75 26.22
CA LYS A 83 -26.57 12.10 27.21
C LYS A 83 -27.93 11.83 26.59
N THR A 84 -27.97 10.83 25.70
CA THR A 84 -29.23 10.13 25.38
C THR A 84 -29.01 8.65 25.59
N LYS A 85 -29.81 8.12 26.51
CA LYS A 85 -29.93 6.74 26.98
C LYS A 85 -29.89 5.73 25.81
N ILE A 86 -28.79 4.98 25.67
CA ILE A 86 -28.69 3.87 24.73
C ILE A 86 -29.45 2.68 25.32
N GLN A 87 -30.69 2.47 24.85
CA GLN A 87 -31.31 1.15 24.88
C GLN A 87 -30.68 0.31 23.78
N THR A 88 -30.19 -0.87 24.15
CA THR A 88 -29.65 -1.89 23.26
C THR A 88 -30.75 -2.36 22.31
N ILE A 89 -30.71 -1.92 21.05
CA ILE A 89 -31.49 -2.51 19.96
C ILE A 89 -30.50 -3.09 18.97
N SER A 90 -30.44 -4.42 18.89
CA SER A 90 -29.76 -5.13 17.80
C SER A 90 -30.32 -4.64 16.45
N PRO A 91 -29.49 -4.30 15.45
CA PRO A 91 -30.01 -3.94 14.14
C PRO A 91 -30.70 -5.16 13.53
N LYS A 92 -32.03 -5.11 13.41
CA LYS A 92 -32.77 -6.00 12.52
C LYS A 92 -32.50 -5.49 11.10
N TYR A 93 -31.79 -6.29 10.32
CA TYR A 93 -31.62 -6.08 8.88
C TYR A 93 -33.01 -5.87 8.24
N PRO A 94 -33.24 -4.79 7.47
CA PRO A 94 -34.42 -4.71 6.63
C PRO A 94 -34.34 -5.81 5.56
N PRO A 95 -35.47 -6.44 5.17
CA PRO A 95 -35.48 -7.38 4.06
C PRO A 95 -35.08 -6.64 2.78
N PRO A 96 -34.36 -7.28 1.84
CA PRO A 96 -33.97 -6.64 0.60
C PRO A 96 -35.23 -6.19 -0.14
N ALA A 97 -35.27 -4.91 -0.49
CA ALA A 97 -36.28 -4.38 -1.39
C ALA A 97 -36.24 -5.21 -2.68
N THR A 98 -37.39 -5.74 -3.08
CA THR A 98 -37.53 -6.52 -4.30
C THR A 98 -37.38 -5.56 -5.48
N VAL A 99 -36.15 -5.35 -5.93
CA VAL A 99 -35.86 -4.63 -7.16
C VAL A 99 -36.15 -5.58 -8.31
N ILE A 100 -37.02 -5.16 -9.22
CA ILE A 100 -37.28 -5.86 -10.48
C ILE A 100 -35.98 -5.78 -11.29
N THR A 101 -35.19 -6.85 -11.26
CA THR A 101 -33.97 -6.98 -12.07
C THR A 101 -34.36 -7.03 -13.54
N GLN A 102 -34.06 -5.97 -14.28
CA GLN A 102 -33.84 -6.12 -15.71
C GLN A 102 -32.68 -7.11 -15.90
N ASN A 103 -32.82 -8.07 -16.82
CA ASN A 103 -31.87 -9.16 -17.04
C ASN A 103 -30.47 -8.61 -17.38
N THR A 104 -29.62 -8.41 -16.37
CA THR A 104 -28.21 -8.06 -16.55
C THR A 104 -27.51 -9.27 -17.18
N PRO A 105 -26.76 -9.11 -18.29
CA PRO A 105 -26.06 -10.24 -18.89
C PRO A 105 -25.07 -10.85 -17.89
N GLU A 106 -25.21 -12.15 -17.61
CA GLU A 106 -24.23 -12.92 -16.83
C GLU A 106 -23.07 -13.29 -17.75
N PHE A 107 -21.88 -12.86 -17.37
CA PHE A 107 -20.66 -13.21 -18.06
C PHE A 107 -20.15 -14.57 -17.59
N THR A 108 -20.14 -15.55 -18.48
CA THR A 108 -19.59 -16.89 -18.21
C THR A 108 -18.30 -17.14 -19.01
N LEU A 109 -17.51 -18.15 -18.61
CA LEU A 109 -16.32 -18.58 -19.35
C LEU A 109 -16.71 -19.66 -20.36
N HIS A 110 -16.57 -19.37 -21.64
CA HIS A 110 -16.85 -20.34 -22.71
C HIS A 110 -15.61 -21.16 -23.06
N CYS A 111 -15.38 -22.26 -22.34
CA CYS A 111 -14.29 -23.17 -22.63
C CYS A 111 -14.77 -24.34 -23.51
N SER A 112 -14.56 -24.24 -24.82
CA SER A 112 -14.81 -25.35 -25.76
C SER A 112 -13.81 -26.49 -25.53
N GLY A 113 -14.29 -27.73 -25.47
CA GLY A 113 -13.47 -28.91 -25.10
C GLY A 113 -12.36 -29.29 -26.08
N ASN A 114 -12.31 -28.72 -27.29
CA ASN A 114 -11.40 -29.14 -28.37
C ASN A 114 -10.49 -28.02 -28.93
N GLU A 115 -10.57 -26.78 -28.45
CA GLU A 115 -9.75 -25.68 -28.99
C GLU A 115 -8.65 -25.30 -28.00
N THR A 116 -7.50 -25.96 -28.14
CA THR A 116 -6.24 -25.60 -27.46
C THR A 116 -5.64 -24.28 -27.98
N THR A 117 -6.28 -23.64 -28.95
CA THR A 117 -5.91 -22.33 -29.51
C THR A 117 -7.11 -21.38 -29.47
N GLY A 118 -7.59 -21.07 -28.26
CA GLY A 118 -8.71 -20.14 -28.09
C GLY A 118 -8.32 -18.75 -28.60
N THR A 119 -8.99 -18.27 -29.64
CA THR A 119 -9.08 -16.84 -29.94
C THR A 119 -10.16 -16.23 -29.07
N CYS A 120 -10.18 -14.89 -28.95
CA CYS A 120 -11.22 -14.25 -28.18
C CYS A 120 -12.59 -14.39 -28.87
N PRO A 121 -13.65 -14.82 -28.15
CA PRO A 121 -14.99 -14.93 -28.70
C PRO A 121 -15.46 -13.62 -29.35
N ILE A 122 -15.91 -13.70 -30.60
CA ILE A 122 -16.24 -12.52 -31.42
C ILE A 122 -17.46 -11.74 -30.87
N ASN A 123 -18.38 -12.39 -30.14
CA ASN A 123 -19.69 -11.82 -29.77
C ASN A 123 -20.01 -11.78 -28.26
N ASN A 124 -19.12 -12.21 -27.36
CA ASN A 124 -19.47 -12.42 -25.94
C ASN A 124 -18.78 -11.48 -24.94
N TYR A 125 -18.03 -10.48 -25.40
CA TYR A 125 -17.42 -9.50 -24.52
C TYR A 125 -18.18 -8.17 -24.53
N PRO A 126 -18.66 -7.70 -23.37
CA PRO A 126 -19.29 -6.39 -23.27
C PRO A 126 -18.21 -5.33 -23.48
N THR A 127 -18.04 -4.86 -24.71
CA THR A 127 -17.20 -3.69 -25.02
C THR A 127 -17.97 -2.38 -24.87
N THR A 128 -19.30 -2.47 -24.79
CA THR A 128 -20.22 -1.34 -24.69
C THR A 128 -21.30 -1.62 -23.66
N VAL A 129 -21.86 -0.54 -23.13
CA VAL A 129 -22.97 -0.55 -22.20
C VAL A 129 -24.26 -0.31 -22.98
N SER A 130 -25.25 -1.19 -22.82
CA SER A 130 -26.67 -0.90 -23.12
C SER A 130 -27.46 -0.84 -21.82
N PHE A 131 -26.95 -0.10 -20.83
CA PHE A 131 -27.75 0.34 -19.69
C PHE A 131 -28.50 1.59 -20.12
N GLY A 132 -29.82 1.62 -19.87
CA GLY A 132 -30.70 2.73 -20.21
C GLY A 132 -30.07 4.06 -19.80
N GLU A 133 -30.25 5.07 -20.64
CA GLU A 133 -29.82 6.45 -20.44
C GLU A 133 -30.08 6.95 -19.01
N ASP A 134 -29.17 6.72 -18.06
CA ASP A 134 -29.32 7.28 -16.70
C ASP A 134 -28.12 7.24 -15.75
N ASP A 135 -26.88 7.19 -16.26
CA ASP A 135 -25.69 7.49 -15.43
C ASP A 135 -25.74 8.92 -14.86
N SER A 136 -26.60 9.79 -15.40
CA SER A 136 -26.84 11.15 -14.90
C SER A 136 -27.84 11.24 -13.75
N LYS A 137 -28.60 10.17 -13.42
CA LYS A 137 -29.59 10.21 -12.32
C LYS A 137 -29.16 9.52 -11.02
N HIS A 138 -28.05 8.78 -11.03
CA HIS A 138 -27.56 8.08 -9.84
C HIS A 138 -26.12 8.50 -9.53
N PRO A 139 -25.90 9.63 -8.81
CA PRO A 139 -24.57 10.03 -8.39
C PRO A 139 -23.91 8.90 -7.58
N PRO A 140 -22.57 8.77 -7.60
CA PRO A 140 -21.86 7.79 -6.78
C PRO A 140 -22.32 7.94 -5.33
N THR A 141 -22.90 6.87 -4.77
CA THR A 141 -23.49 6.93 -3.43
C THR A 141 -22.43 7.03 -2.33
N ALA A 142 -21.16 6.80 -2.66
CA ALA A 142 -20.04 6.80 -1.72
C ALA A 142 -18.78 7.48 -2.30
N THR A 143 -18.06 8.18 -1.42
CA THR A 143 -16.69 8.68 -1.67
C THR A 143 -15.71 7.53 -1.55
N CYS A 144 -14.70 7.48 -2.43
CA CYS A 144 -13.64 6.48 -2.33
C CYS A 144 -12.81 6.65 -1.05
N PRO A 145 -12.18 5.58 -0.52
CA PRO A 145 -11.22 5.66 0.57
C PRO A 145 -10.13 6.73 0.36
N ASP A 146 -9.67 7.35 1.44
CA ASP A 146 -8.72 8.48 1.37
C ASP A 146 -7.37 8.12 0.73
N TYR A 147 -6.98 6.83 0.70
CA TYR A 147 -5.75 6.42 0.02
C TYR A 147 -5.81 6.62 -1.50
N PHE A 148 -7.00 6.77 -2.10
CA PHE A 148 -7.14 7.09 -3.54
C PHE A 148 -6.54 8.45 -3.90
N ARG A 149 -6.42 9.37 -2.92
CA ARG A 149 -5.79 10.69 -3.14
C ARG A 149 -4.34 10.55 -3.62
N TRP A 150 -3.68 9.44 -3.33
CA TRP A 150 -2.30 9.20 -3.73
C TRP A 150 -2.14 8.94 -5.24
N ILE A 151 -3.21 8.62 -5.98
CA ILE A 151 -3.19 8.56 -7.45
C ILE A 151 -2.70 9.89 -8.02
N HIS A 152 -3.15 11.02 -7.45
CA HIS A 152 -2.72 12.36 -7.89
C HIS A 152 -1.22 12.57 -7.72
N GLU A 153 -0.64 12.09 -6.61
CA GLU A 153 0.79 12.23 -6.33
C GLU A 153 1.63 11.28 -7.19
N ASP A 154 1.17 10.06 -7.42
CA ASP A 154 1.86 9.07 -8.25
C ASP A 154 1.91 9.52 -9.72
N LEU A 155 0.86 10.18 -10.20
CA LEU A 155 0.79 10.70 -11.58
C LEU A 155 1.33 12.12 -11.73
N ARG A 156 1.60 12.82 -10.63
CA ARG A 156 2.13 14.20 -10.60
C ARG A 156 3.35 14.44 -11.49
N PRO A 157 4.33 13.50 -11.61
CA PRO A 157 5.51 13.73 -12.46
C PRO A 157 5.18 14.05 -13.92
N TRP A 158 4.04 13.60 -14.43
CA TRP A 158 3.59 13.84 -15.80
C TRP A 158 2.49 14.89 -15.93
N ALA A 159 2.02 15.49 -14.83
CA ALA A 159 0.87 16.40 -14.86
C ALA A 159 1.06 17.62 -15.78
N LYS A 160 2.30 18.12 -15.91
CA LYS A 160 2.62 19.29 -16.76
C LYS A 160 3.00 18.89 -18.19
N THR A 161 3.88 17.91 -18.33
CA THR A 161 4.47 17.51 -19.62
C THR A 161 3.61 16.50 -20.38
N GLY A 162 2.80 15.72 -19.67
CA GLY A 162 2.20 14.50 -20.19
C GLY A 162 3.24 13.40 -20.44
N ILE A 163 2.75 12.30 -21.00
CA ILE A 163 3.49 11.11 -21.37
C ILE A 163 3.61 11.06 -22.88
N THR A 164 4.84 11.20 -23.40
CA THR A 164 5.12 11.06 -24.84
C THR A 164 5.35 9.60 -25.21
N ARG A 165 5.35 9.31 -26.52
CA ARG A 165 5.64 7.97 -27.04
C ARG A 165 7.03 7.52 -26.58
N GLU A 166 8.01 8.40 -26.65
CA GLU A 166 9.40 8.15 -26.27
C GLU A 166 9.53 7.84 -24.77
N ALA A 167 8.80 8.58 -23.91
CA ALA A 167 8.77 8.33 -22.48
C ALA A 167 8.21 6.93 -22.18
N LEU A 168 7.09 6.55 -22.81
CA LEU A 168 6.51 5.22 -22.66
C LEU A 168 7.49 4.13 -23.12
N GLU A 169 8.08 4.26 -24.31
CA GLU A 169 9.01 3.27 -24.85
C GLU A 169 10.28 3.14 -23.99
N SER A 170 10.73 4.21 -23.33
CA SER A 170 11.89 4.13 -22.43
C SER A 170 11.67 3.21 -21.22
N ALA A 171 10.41 2.99 -20.80
CA ALA A 171 10.05 2.07 -19.74
C ALA A 171 10.19 0.58 -20.15
N LYS A 172 10.25 0.27 -21.46
CA LYS A 172 10.47 -1.09 -21.98
C LYS A 172 11.76 -1.72 -21.48
N LYS A 173 12.75 -0.91 -21.07
CA LYS A 173 14.05 -1.36 -20.56
C LYS A 173 13.94 -2.40 -19.43
N THR A 174 12.92 -2.29 -18.58
CA THR A 174 12.72 -3.24 -17.46
C THR A 174 11.35 -3.91 -17.46
N ALA A 175 10.38 -3.39 -18.25
CA ALA A 175 9.03 -3.92 -18.30
C ALA A 175 9.00 -5.41 -18.68
N ASN A 176 8.12 -6.17 -18.02
CA ASN A 176 7.80 -7.55 -18.40
C ASN A 176 6.87 -7.60 -19.60
N PHE A 177 5.92 -6.66 -19.68
CA PHE A 177 5.00 -6.56 -20.80
C PHE A 177 4.53 -5.13 -21.03
N ARG A 178 4.08 -4.88 -22.26
CA ARG A 178 3.23 -3.74 -22.63
C ARG A 178 1.79 -4.21 -22.72
N LEU A 179 0.89 -3.44 -22.16
CA LEU A 179 -0.55 -3.65 -22.26
C LEU A 179 -1.19 -2.46 -22.94
N ALA A 180 -2.01 -2.71 -23.94
CA ALA A 180 -2.85 -1.72 -24.59
C ALA A 180 -4.32 -2.07 -24.39
N ILE A 181 -5.12 -1.07 -24.01
CA ILE A 181 -6.58 -1.14 -24.03
C ILE A 181 -7.01 -0.31 -25.23
N VAL A 182 -7.64 -0.94 -26.21
CA VAL A 182 -8.12 -0.26 -27.43
C VAL A 182 -9.52 -0.79 -27.75
N GLY A 183 -10.50 0.10 -27.81
CA GLY A 183 -11.90 -0.26 -28.08
C GLY A 183 -12.49 -1.20 -27.03
N GLY A 184 -12.10 -1.05 -25.77
CA GLY A 184 -12.54 -1.92 -24.67
C GLY A 184 -12.02 -3.35 -24.74
N LYS A 185 -10.93 -3.60 -25.47
CA LYS A 185 -10.24 -4.89 -25.59
C LYS A 185 -8.78 -4.78 -25.13
N VAL A 186 -8.25 -5.86 -24.56
CA VAL A 186 -6.89 -5.91 -24.03
C VAL A 186 -5.95 -6.59 -25.03
N TYR A 187 -4.83 -5.94 -25.31
CA TYR A 187 -3.74 -6.46 -26.13
C TYR A 187 -2.46 -6.45 -25.32
N VAL A 188 -1.71 -7.56 -25.33
CA VAL A 188 -0.47 -7.70 -24.55
C VAL A 188 0.68 -8.10 -25.46
N GLU A 189 1.76 -7.31 -25.42
CA GLU A 189 3.07 -7.67 -25.95
C GLU A 189 3.97 -8.04 -24.77
N LYS A 190 4.41 -9.30 -24.71
CA LYS A 190 5.34 -9.75 -23.67
C LYS A 190 6.79 -9.52 -24.11
N PHE A 191 7.60 -8.99 -23.21
CA PHE A 191 9.03 -8.77 -23.43
C PHE A 191 9.89 -9.82 -22.72
N GLN A 192 9.50 -10.20 -21.50
CA GLN A 192 10.24 -11.16 -20.68
C GLN A 192 9.29 -11.82 -19.67
N ASP A 193 9.63 -13.05 -19.27
CA ASP A 193 8.84 -13.79 -18.28
C ASP A 193 8.89 -13.11 -16.91
N ALA A 194 7.74 -13.10 -16.22
CA ALA A 194 7.69 -12.68 -14.83
C ALA A 194 8.06 -13.84 -13.90
N PHE A 195 8.49 -13.51 -12.68
CA PHE A 195 8.61 -14.52 -11.63
C PHE A 195 7.23 -15.08 -11.34
N GLN A 196 7.05 -16.42 -11.45
CA GLN A 196 5.76 -17.08 -11.22
C GLN A 196 4.62 -16.49 -12.09
N THR A 197 3.37 -16.68 -11.70
CA THR A 197 2.16 -16.22 -12.41
C THR A 197 1.79 -14.76 -12.14
N ARG A 198 2.78 -13.92 -11.79
CA ARG A 198 2.53 -12.50 -11.45
C ARG A 198 1.94 -11.73 -12.61
N ASP A 199 2.55 -11.82 -13.79
CA ASP A 199 2.03 -11.19 -15.00
C ASP A 199 0.65 -11.75 -15.37
N VAL A 200 0.46 -13.08 -15.24
CA VAL A 200 -0.80 -13.77 -15.52
C VAL A 200 -1.95 -13.20 -14.69
N PHE A 201 -1.83 -13.14 -13.36
CA PHE A 201 -2.92 -12.65 -12.51
C PHE A 201 -3.07 -11.13 -12.55
N THR A 202 -2.01 -10.38 -12.85
CA THR A 202 -2.12 -8.94 -13.12
C THR A 202 -2.91 -8.65 -14.40
N ILE A 203 -2.61 -9.35 -15.50
CA ILE A 203 -3.38 -9.22 -16.76
C ILE A 203 -4.83 -9.71 -16.55
N TRP A 204 -5.03 -10.78 -15.78
CA TRP A 204 -6.36 -11.23 -15.39
C TRP A 204 -7.15 -10.13 -14.68
N GLY A 205 -6.51 -9.37 -13.78
CA GLY A 205 -7.09 -8.23 -13.11
C GLY A 205 -7.60 -7.14 -14.05
N PHE A 206 -6.82 -6.78 -15.08
CA PHE A 206 -7.26 -5.85 -16.12
C PHE A 206 -8.51 -6.36 -16.85
N LEU A 207 -8.56 -7.65 -17.21
CA LEU A 207 -9.75 -8.23 -17.84
C LEU A 207 -10.98 -8.15 -16.93
N GLN A 208 -10.81 -8.43 -15.65
CA GLN A 208 -11.90 -8.34 -14.69
C GLN A 208 -12.38 -6.91 -14.47
N LEU A 209 -11.46 -5.93 -14.49
CA LEU A 209 -11.81 -4.52 -14.48
C LEU A 209 -12.70 -4.14 -15.67
N LEU A 210 -12.33 -4.57 -16.89
CA LEU A 210 -13.11 -4.29 -18.10
C LEU A 210 -14.48 -4.97 -18.07
N ARG A 211 -14.60 -6.14 -17.43
CA ARG A 211 -15.90 -6.80 -17.20
C ARG A 211 -16.73 -6.06 -16.16
N LYS A 212 -16.11 -5.49 -15.12
CA LYS A 212 -16.81 -4.71 -14.10
C LYS A 212 -17.29 -3.37 -14.64
N TYR A 213 -16.47 -2.71 -15.47
CA TYR A 213 -16.76 -1.41 -16.08
C TYR A 213 -16.67 -1.42 -17.63
N PRO A 214 -17.53 -2.18 -18.33
CA PRO A 214 -17.53 -2.26 -19.79
C PRO A 214 -17.55 -0.90 -20.48
N GLY A 215 -16.61 -0.66 -21.40
CA GLY A 215 -16.55 0.58 -22.18
C GLY A 215 -16.28 1.86 -21.39
N LYS A 216 -15.98 1.78 -20.09
CA LYS A 216 -15.68 2.95 -19.24
C LYS A 216 -14.20 3.16 -18.97
N ILE A 217 -13.34 2.22 -19.38
CA ILE A 217 -11.88 2.41 -19.36
C ILE A 217 -11.46 3.01 -20.71
N PRO A 218 -10.82 4.19 -20.73
CA PRO A 218 -10.37 4.81 -21.97
C PRO A 218 -9.33 3.96 -22.69
N ASP A 219 -9.19 4.21 -23.99
CA ASP A 219 -8.04 3.70 -24.73
C ASP A 219 -6.75 4.20 -24.07
N LEU A 220 -5.79 3.29 -23.84
CA LEU A 220 -4.51 3.61 -23.21
C LEU A 220 -3.45 2.55 -23.54
N GLU A 221 -2.19 2.90 -23.31
CA GLU A 221 -1.06 1.97 -23.35
C GLU A 221 -0.21 2.15 -22.10
N LEU A 222 0.25 1.06 -21.51
CA LEU A 222 1.11 1.08 -20.33
C LEU A 222 2.21 0.03 -20.40
N MET A 223 3.29 0.29 -19.66
CA MET A 223 4.40 -0.64 -19.44
C MET A 223 4.34 -1.14 -18.00
N PHE A 224 4.44 -2.45 -17.81
CA PHE A 224 4.32 -3.07 -16.49
C PHE A 224 5.56 -3.91 -16.16
N ASP A 225 6.14 -3.68 -15.00
CA ASP A 225 7.25 -4.46 -14.46
C ASP A 225 6.81 -5.22 -13.20
N CYS A 226 6.92 -6.55 -13.27
CA CYS A 226 6.43 -7.50 -12.28
C CYS A 226 7.47 -7.87 -11.20
N VAL A 227 8.67 -7.28 -11.24
CA VAL A 227 9.75 -7.54 -10.28
C VAL A 227 9.53 -6.78 -8.96
N ASP A 228 10.21 -7.19 -7.89
CA ASP A 228 9.99 -6.70 -6.53
C ASP A 228 10.42 -5.22 -6.28
N TRP A 229 11.47 -4.70 -6.92
CA TRP A 229 12.00 -3.38 -6.55
C TRP A 229 11.53 -2.27 -7.49
N PRO A 230 11.12 -1.09 -6.99
CA PRO A 230 10.89 0.08 -7.83
C PRO A 230 12.21 0.60 -8.40
N VAL A 231 12.20 1.06 -9.66
CA VAL A 231 13.44 1.31 -10.43
C VAL A 231 13.52 2.69 -11.05
N VAL A 232 12.43 3.44 -11.12
CA VAL A 232 12.41 4.78 -11.73
C VAL A 232 12.87 5.81 -10.71
N LYS A 233 14.18 5.91 -10.50
CA LYS A 233 14.78 6.83 -9.51
C LYS A 233 14.51 8.29 -9.88
N ALA A 234 13.82 9.02 -8.99
CA ALA A 234 13.42 10.40 -9.20
C ALA A 234 14.60 11.34 -9.48
N ALA A 235 15.75 11.09 -8.82
CA ALA A 235 16.97 11.86 -9.01
C ALA A 235 17.48 11.87 -10.47
N ASN A 236 17.20 10.83 -11.26
CA ASN A 236 17.62 10.76 -12.66
C ASN A 236 16.79 11.65 -13.59
N PHE A 237 15.65 12.15 -13.12
CA PHE A 237 14.70 12.95 -13.88
C PHE A 237 14.49 14.34 -13.25
N ALA A 238 15.38 14.73 -12.32
CA ALA A 238 15.37 16.04 -11.71
C ALA A 238 16.23 17.02 -12.54
N GLY A 239 15.65 18.14 -12.97
CA GLY A 239 16.37 19.20 -13.67
C GLY A 239 15.58 19.80 -14.84
N VAL A 240 16.05 20.93 -15.36
CA VAL A 240 15.40 21.64 -16.49
C VAL A 240 15.56 20.87 -17.80
N ASP A 241 16.70 20.21 -17.99
CA ASP A 241 17.05 19.46 -19.21
C ASP A 241 16.88 17.93 -19.06
N ALA A 242 16.25 17.49 -17.96
CA ALA A 242 16.05 16.07 -17.72
C ALA A 242 14.98 15.51 -18.66
N PRO A 243 15.16 14.28 -19.20
CA PRO A 243 14.11 13.64 -19.99
C PRO A 243 12.87 13.39 -19.12
N PRO A 244 11.67 13.31 -19.72
CA PRO A 244 10.47 12.92 -18.97
C PRO A 244 10.67 11.51 -18.37
N PRO A 245 10.21 11.28 -17.13
CA PRO A 245 10.37 9.97 -16.50
C PRO A 245 9.57 8.88 -17.25
N PRO A 246 10.07 7.64 -17.31
CA PRO A 246 9.32 6.51 -17.85
C PRO A 246 8.08 6.21 -16.99
N PRO A 247 6.86 6.18 -17.55
CA PRO A 247 5.66 5.78 -16.83
C PRO A 247 5.61 4.25 -16.67
N LEU A 248 6.24 3.74 -15.61
CA LEU A 248 6.33 2.31 -15.36
C LEU A 248 5.39 1.89 -14.22
N PHE A 249 4.45 0.99 -14.51
CA PHE A 249 3.57 0.40 -13.51
C PHE A 249 4.28 -0.72 -12.75
N ARG A 250 4.11 -0.73 -11.43
CA ARG A 250 4.65 -1.73 -10.51
C ARG A 250 3.73 -1.93 -9.33
N TYR A 251 4.07 -2.90 -8.50
CA TYR A 251 3.29 -3.23 -7.31
C TYR A 251 3.67 -2.43 -6.06
N CYS A 252 4.81 -1.73 -6.07
CA CYS A 252 5.20 -0.80 -5.00
C CYS A 252 6.04 0.37 -5.51
N GLY A 253 6.17 1.40 -4.67
CA GLY A 253 7.13 2.50 -4.80
C GLY A 253 7.81 2.81 -3.47
N ASN A 254 8.72 3.77 -3.47
CA ASN A 254 9.27 4.40 -2.26
C ASN A 254 9.43 5.92 -2.48
N GLU A 255 9.95 6.63 -1.47
CA GLU A 255 10.10 8.10 -1.51
C GLU A 255 11.10 8.58 -2.58
N GLU A 256 11.95 7.70 -3.11
CA GLU A 256 13.00 8.02 -4.08
C GLU A 256 12.63 7.65 -5.52
N THR A 257 11.45 7.08 -5.74
CA THR A 257 11.06 6.48 -7.02
C THR A 257 9.77 7.06 -7.55
N LEU A 258 9.60 7.00 -8.88
CA LEU A 258 8.43 7.51 -9.61
C LEU A 258 7.58 6.40 -10.23
N ASP A 259 7.82 5.14 -9.86
CA ASP A 259 7.04 3.99 -10.33
C ASP A 259 5.56 4.16 -9.94
N ILE A 260 4.65 3.88 -10.89
CA ILE A 260 3.20 4.03 -10.71
C ILE A 260 2.67 2.78 -10.01
N VAL A 261 2.13 2.93 -8.81
CA VAL A 261 1.73 1.78 -7.99
C VAL A 261 0.36 1.24 -8.40
N PHE A 262 0.30 -0.08 -8.58
CA PHE A 262 -0.87 -0.84 -9.01
C PHE A 262 -1.17 -1.98 -8.02
N PRO A 263 -2.44 -2.40 -7.83
CA PRO A 263 -2.76 -3.56 -7.01
C PRO A 263 -2.01 -4.82 -7.46
N ASP A 264 -1.45 -5.55 -6.51
CA ASP A 264 -0.63 -6.72 -6.81
C ASP A 264 -1.45 -7.91 -7.35
N TRP A 265 -0.79 -8.85 -8.02
CA TRP A 265 -1.42 -10.00 -8.66
C TRP A 265 -2.24 -10.87 -7.68
N SER A 266 -1.87 -10.90 -6.40
CA SER A 266 -2.49 -11.77 -5.41
C SER A 266 -3.90 -11.35 -5.02
N PHE A 267 -4.38 -10.17 -5.45
CA PHE A 267 -5.79 -9.81 -5.34
C PHE A 267 -6.70 -10.80 -6.08
N TRP A 268 -6.21 -11.37 -7.19
CA TRP A 268 -6.92 -12.39 -7.97
C TRP A 268 -6.43 -13.82 -7.71
N GLY A 269 -5.39 -13.98 -6.88
CA GLY A 269 -4.87 -15.26 -6.43
C GLY A 269 -3.37 -15.40 -6.64
N TRP A 270 -2.77 -16.34 -5.90
CA TRP A 270 -1.36 -16.70 -6.02
C TRP A 270 -1.26 -18.23 -5.99
N SER A 271 -1.30 -18.84 -7.19
CA SER A 271 -1.49 -20.27 -7.37
C SER A 271 -0.36 -21.12 -6.79
N GLU A 272 0.88 -20.64 -6.91
CA GLU A 272 2.11 -21.33 -6.51
C GLU A 272 2.24 -21.52 -5.01
N VAL A 273 1.55 -20.70 -4.22
CA VAL A 273 1.56 -20.76 -2.75
C VAL A 273 0.15 -20.93 -2.18
N ASN A 274 -0.82 -21.30 -3.04
CA ASN A 274 -2.20 -21.59 -2.68
C ASN A 274 -2.90 -20.47 -1.90
N ILE A 275 -2.59 -19.21 -2.21
CA ILE A 275 -3.31 -18.07 -1.67
C ILE A 275 -4.52 -17.78 -2.57
N LYS A 276 -5.72 -17.90 -1.98
CA LYS A 276 -7.00 -17.68 -2.66
C LYS A 276 -7.14 -16.24 -3.15
N PRO A 277 -8.02 -15.99 -4.13
CA PRO A 277 -8.44 -14.64 -4.48
C PRO A 277 -8.94 -13.86 -3.26
N TRP A 278 -8.78 -12.55 -3.33
CA TRP A 278 -8.91 -11.70 -2.16
C TRP A 278 -10.31 -11.68 -1.55
N GLU A 279 -11.36 -11.69 -2.36
CA GLU A 279 -12.74 -11.71 -1.86
C GLU A 279 -13.03 -12.92 -0.96
N SER A 280 -12.65 -14.11 -1.41
CA SER A 280 -12.82 -15.34 -0.63
C SER A 280 -11.88 -15.40 0.56
N LEU A 281 -10.61 -15.00 0.39
CA LEU A 281 -9.65 -14.97 1.49
C LEU A 281 -10.07 -13.99 2.58
N LEU A 282 -10.65 -12.83 2.21
CA LEU A 282 -11.13 -11.82 3.15
C LEU A 282 -12.28 -12.37 4.01
N LYS A 283 -13.14 -13.21 3.43
CA LYS A 283 -14.18 -13.97 4.15
C LYS A 283 -13.54 -14.98 5.11
N ASP A 284 -12.59 -15.79 4.64
CA ASP A 284 -11.90 -16.77 5.48
C ASP A 284 -11.19 -16.10 6.69
N LEU A 285 -10.55 -14.95 6.46
CA LEU A 285 -9.90 -14.16 7.51
C LEU A 285 -10.90 -13.62 8.53
N ARG A 286 -12.07 -13.15 8.07
CA ARG A 286 -13.16 -12.71 8.96
C ARG A 286 -13.67 -13.85 9.84
N GLU A 287 -13.86 -15.03 9.26
CA GLU A 287 -14.22 -16.25 10.00
C GLU A 287 -13.10 -16.66 10.96
N GLY A 288 -11.84 -16.57 10.52
CA GLY A 288 -10.65 -16.81 11.34
C GLY A 288 -10.60 -15.93 12.59
N ASN A 289 -10.95 -14.65 12.46
CA ASN A 289 -10.99 -13.72 13.59
C ASN A 289 -12.02 -14.09 14.65
N GLN A 290 -13.12 -14.70 14.25
CA GLN A 290 -14.24 -15.10 15.12
C GLN A 290 -13.98 -16.42 15.85
N ARG A 291 -12.94 -17.18 15.50
CA ARG A 291 -12.64 -18.49 16.13
C ARG A 291 -12.30 -18.35 17.61
N ASN A 292 -11.58 -17.30 17.99
CA ASN A 292 -11.16 -17.02 19.36
C ASN A 292 -11.43 -15.55 19.70
N ASN A 293 -11.97 -15.28 20.90
CA ASN A 293 -12.04 -13.91 21.40
C ASN A 293 -10.62 -13.33 21.50
N TRP A 294 -10.48 -12.04 21.16
CA TRP A 294 -9.16 -11.39 21.15
C TRP A 294 -8.39 -11.52 22.47
N ILE A 295 -9.09 -11.47 23.61
CA ILE A 295 -8.45 -11.58 24.93
C ILE A 295 -7.91 -12.98 25.21
N ASP A 296 -8.44 -14.01 24.57
CA ASP A 296 -8.03 -15.42 24.76
C ASP A 296 -6.91 -15.81 23.78
N ARG A 297 -6.53 -14.92 22.86
CA ARG A 297 -5.44 -15.16 21.91
C ARG A 297 -4.08 -15.14 22.61
N GLU A 298 -3.12 -15.86 22.00
CA GLU A 298 -1.75 -15.95 22.49
C GLU A 298 -1.13 -14.54 22.66
N PRO A 299 -0.60 -14.20 23.84
CA PRO A 299 -0.18 -12.84 24.18
C PRO A 299 1.21 -12.47 23.64
N TYR A 300 1.66 -13.12 22.56
CA TYR A 300 2.97 -12.97 21.95
C TYR A 300 2.87 -12.38 20.55
N ALA A 301 3.98 -11.78 20.09
CA ALA A 301 4.14 -11.42 18.69
C ALA A 301 4.40 -12.67 17.85
N TYR A 302 3.71 -12.76 16.71
CA TYR A 302 3.84 -13.89 15.80
C TYR A 302 4.31 -13.44 14.42
N TRP A 303 5.21 -14.23 13.85
CA TRP A 303 5.59 -14.13 12.44
C TRP A 303 5.85 -15.51 11.87
N LYS A 304 5.31 -15.78 10.68
CA LYS A 304 5.69 -16.93 9.86
C LYS A 304 5.96 -16.45 8.45
N GLY A 305 7.15 -16.72 7.93
CA GLY A 305 7.55 -16.25 6.60
C GLY A 305 8.91 -16.81 6.18
N ASN A 306 9.27 -16.62 4.91
CA ASN A 306 10.56 -17.09 4.41
C ASN A 306 11.66 -16.10 4.83
N PRO A 307 12.62 -16.48 5.70
CA PRO A 307 13.69 -15.59 6.13
C PRO A 307 14.79 -15.41 5.07
N LEU A 308 14.88 -16.32 4.09
CA LEU A 308 15.99 -16.34 3.13
C LEU A 308 15.87 -15.28 2.02
N VAL A 309 14.72 -14.60 1.91
CA VAL A 309 14.48 -13.60 0.85
C VAL A 309 15.02 -12.22 1.19
N ALA A 310 15.41 -11.96 2.44
CA ALA A 310 15.91 -10.64 2.85
C ALA A 310 16.73 -10.70 4.14
N GLU A 311 17.81 -9.92 4.21
CA GLU A 311 18.66 -9.80 5.41
C GLU A 311 17.86 -9.33 6.64
N THR A 312 16.93 -8.39 6.46
CA THR A 312 16.09 -7.89 7.56
C THR A 312 15.23 -8.98 8.20
N ARG A 313 14.81 -10.01 7.43
CA ARG A 313 14.08 -11.16 7.95
C ARG A 313 14.99 -12.16 8.65
N GLN A 314 16.21 -12.38 8.13
CA GLN A 314 17.22 -13.17 8.84
C GLN A 314 17.55 -12.54 10.19
N ASP A 315 17.65 -11.21 10.23
CA ASP A 315 17.86 -10.47 11.48
C ASP A 315 16.65 -10.57 12.42
N LEU A 316 15.42 -10.50 11.91
CA LEU A 316 14.21 -10.71 12.71
C LEU A 316 14.22 -12.07 13.41
N MET A 317 14.72 -13.14 12.76
CA MET A 317 14.79 -14.47 13.38
C MET A 317 15.62 -14.52 14.67
N LYS A 318 16.54 -13.58 14.90
CA LYS A 318 17.29 -13.44 16.16
C LYS A 318 16.42 -12.98 17.33
N CYS A 319 15.24 -12.43 17.04
CA CYS A 319 14.27 -12.07 18.07
C CYS A 319 13.42 -13.27 18.53
N ASN A 320 13.66 -14.49 18.05
CA ASN A 320 12.93 -15.65 18.54
C ASN A 320 13.37 -15.99 19.98
N VAL A 321 12.59 -16.81 20.67
CA VAL A 321 12.97 -17.30 22.00
C VAL A 321 14.31 -18.05 21.94
N SER A 322 15.22 -17.73 22.87
CA SER A 322 16.47 -18.45 23.11
C SER A 322 16.64 -18.73 24.61
N GLU A 323 17.66 -19.53 24.98
CA GLU A 323 17.96 -19.80 26.39
C GLU A 323 18.27 -18.51 27.18
N GLU A 324 18.89 -17.54 26.52
CA GLU A 324 19.35 -16.29 27.14
C GLU A 324 18.32 -15.16 27.06
N HIS A 325 17.40 -15.19 26.08
CA HIS A 325 16.54 -14.05 25.77
C HIS A 325 15.10 -14.47 25.41
N GLU A 326 14.12 -13.92 26.14
CA GLU A 326 12.70 -13.91 25.76
C GLU A 326 12.31 -12.52 25.25
N TRP A 327 12.01 -12.44 23.95
CA TRP A 327 11.63 -11.20 23.25
C TRP A 327 10.11 -11.00 23.13
N ASN A 328 9.31 -11.90 23.69
CA ASN A 328 7.86 -12.02 23.50
C ASN A 328 7.48 -12.23 22.02
N ALA A 329 8.32 -12.91 21.26
CA ALA A 329 8.09 -13.20 19.84
C ALA A 329 8.17 -14.72 19.57
N ARG A 330 7.33 -15.18 18.65
CA ARG A 330 7.23 -16.56 18.15
C ARG A 330 7.40 -16.52 16.64
N LEU A 331 8.60 -16.85 16.18
CA LEU A 331 9.01 -16.70 14.80
C LEU A 331 9.24 -18.06 14.14
N TYR A 332 8.66 -18.25 12.96
CA TYR A 332 8.68 -19.53 12.26
C TYR A 332 9.11 -19.35 10.81
N ALA A 333 10.07 -20.16 10.37
CA ALA A 333 10.48 -20.17 8.97
C ALA A 333 9.42 -20.85 8.10
N GLN A 334 9.03 -20.19 7.02
CA GLN A 334 8.13 -20.72 6.00
C GLN A 334 8.94 -21.37 4.87
N ASP A 335 8.88 -22.68 4.76
CA ASP A 335 9.47 -23.45 3.67
C ASP A 335 8.41 -23.80 2.63
N TRP A 336 8.36 -23.04 1.53
CA TRP A 336 7.39 -23.24 0.47
C TRP A 336 7.57 -24.55 -0.29
N ILE A 337 8.78 -25.10 -0.36
CA ILE A 337 9.05 -26.40 -1.03
C ILE A 337 8.46 -27.54 -0.19
N ARG A 338 8.55 -27.44 1.13
CA ARG A 338 7.93 -28.40 2.03
C ARG A 338 6.41 -28.30 2.00
N GLU A 339 5.87 -27.08 2.10
CA GLU A 339 4.42 -26.85 2.13
C GLU A 339 3.74 -27.30 0.83
N SER A 340 4.38 -27.10 -0.33
CA SER A 340 3.84 -27.56 -1.60
C SER A 340 3.68 -29.08 -1.66
N LYS A 341 4.53 -29.84 -0.95
CA LYS A 341 4.44 -31.31 -0.84
C LYS A 341 3.40 -31.76 0.19
N GLU A 342 3.19 -30.96 1.24
CA GLU A 342 2.27 -31.27 2.34
C GLU A 342 0.85 -30.72 2.12
N GLY A 343 0.62 -30.01 1.01
CA GLY A 343 -0.67 -29.43 0.65
C GLY A 343 -1.01 -28.14 1.40
N TYR A 344 0.00 -27.35 1.77
CA TYR A 344 -0.12 -26.03 2.43
C TYR A 344 -0.88 -26.04 3.77
N LYS A 345 -0.98 -27.20 4.43
CA LYS A 345 -1.77 -27.39 5.66
C LYS A 345 -1.36 -26.46 6.80
N GLN A 346 -0.09 -26.01 6.81
CA GLN A 346 0.45 -25.13 7.84
C GLN A 346 0.59 -23.69 7.37
N SER A 347 0.15 -23.37 6.14
CA SER A 347 0.27 -22.03 5.53
C SER A 347 -1.08 -21.33 5.36
N ASP A 348 -2.18 -21.91 5.86
CA ASP A 348 -3.49 -21.27 5.83
C ASP A 348 -3.48 -19.95 6.62
N LEU A 349 -3.74 -18.83 5.96
CA LEU A 349 -3.61 -17.50 6.55
C LEU A 349 -4.65 -17.25 7.65
N ALA A 350 -5.89 -17.73 7.48
CA ALA A 350 -6.96 -17.55 8.45
C ALA A 350 -6.69 -18.32 9.76
N SER A 351 -6.06 -19.49 9.68
CA SER A 351 -5.60 -20.24 10.86
C SER A 351 -4.55 -19.50 11.68
N GLN A 352 -3.85 -18.53 11.10
CA GLN A 352 -2.80 -17.76 11.77
C GLN A 352 -3.32 -16.51 12.50
N CYS A 353 -4.64 -16.31 12.63
CA CYS A 353 -5.23 -15.18 13.38
C CYS A 353 -5.48 -15.51 14.87
N HIS A 354 -4.59 -16.30 15.51
CA HIS A 354 -4.73 -16.75 16.91
C HIS A 354 -3.79 -16.06 17.90
N HIS A 355 -2.96 -15.11 17.45
CA HIS A 355 -2.08 -14.31 18.30
C HIS A 355 -2.60 -12.87 18.44
N ARG A 356 -2.34 -12.22 19.59
CA ARG A 356 -2.73 -10.82 19.81
C ARG A 356 -1.94 -9.84 18.93
N TYR A 357 -0.70 -10.19 18.56
CA TYR A 357 0.18 -9.33 17.77
C TYR A 357 0.76 -10.10 16.59
N LYS A 358 0.80 -9.48 15.41
CA LYS A 358 1.40 -10.04 14.20
C LYS A 358 2.43 -9.08 13.65
N ILE A 359 3.62 -9.58 13.33
CA ILE A 359 4.71 -8.75 12.82
C ILE A 359 4.58 -8.65 11.31
N TYR A 360 4.67 -7.43 10.79
CA TYR A 360 4.94 -7.20 9.38
C TYR A 360 6.39 -6.77 9.21
N ILE A 361 7.05 -7.37 8.23
CA ILE A 361 8.41 -7.03 7.81
C ILE A 361 8.56 -7.27 6.30
N GLU A 362 9.25 -6.36 5.65
CA GLU A 362 9.54 -6.40 4.22
C GLU A 362 10.34 -7.65 3.83
N GLY A 363 10.18 -8.05 2.57
CA GLY A 363 10.95 -9.12 1.95
C GLY A 363 12.06 -8.52 1.10
N SER A 364 12.18 -8.99 -0.15
CA SER A 364 13.02 -8.33 -1.16
C SER A 364 12.71 -6.82 -1.25
N ALA A 365 11.41 -6.49 -1.26
CA ALA A 365 10.85 -5.14 -1.19
C ALA A 365 9.57 -5.16 -0.34
N TRP A 366 8.48 -4.51 -0.77
CA TRP A 366 7.18 -4.65 -0.12
C TRP A 366 6.77 -6.13 -0.01
N SER A 367 6.01 -6.50 1.03
CA SER A 367 5.51 -7.86 1.16
C SER A 367 3.99 -7.91 1.06
N VAL A 368 3.53 -8.76 0.15
CA VAL A 368 2.11 -9.11 -0.06
C VAL A 368 1.37 -9.49 1.23
N SER A 369 2.11 -9.92 2.26
CA SER A 369 1.57 -10.33 3.57
C SER A 369 0.94 -9.20 4.39
N GLU A 370 1.20 -7.93 4.08
CA GLU A 370 0.73 -6.79 4.89
C GLU A 370 -0.79 -6.78 5.04
N LYS A 371 -1.53 -6.87 3.92
CA LYS A 371 -3.00 -6.90 3.91
C LYS A 371 -3.57 -8.10 4.66
N TYR A 372 -2.90 -9.26 4.62
CA TYR A 372 -3.32 -10.47 5.34
C TYR A 372 -3.12 -10.34 6.85
N ILE A 373 -2.01 -9.69 7.25
CA ILE A 373 -1.70 -9.44 8.66
C ILE A 373 -2.67 -8.43 9.26
N LEU A 374 -2.91 -7.32 8.56
CA LEU A 374 -3.85 -6.27 8.98
C LEU A 374 -5.29 -6.79 9.10
N ALA A 375 -5.67 -7.80 8.32
CA ALA A 375 -7.00 -8.41 8.37
C ALA A 375 -7.29 -9.26 9.62
N CYS A 376 -6.30 -9.63 10.45
CA CYS A 376 -6.45 -10.66 11.50
C CYS A 376 -7.02 -10.18 12.85
N ASP A 377 -7.54 -8.95 13.01
CA ASP A 377 -7.87 -8.31 14.32
C ASP A 377 -6.69 -8.24 15.33
N SER A 378 -5.52 -8.77 14.95
CA SER A 378 -4.28 -8.71 15.72
C SER A 378 -3.69 -7.30 15.57
N VAL A 379 -2.98 -6.84 16.59
CA VAL A 379 -2.18 -5.62 16.44
C VAL A 379 -1.04 -5.91 15.48
N THR A 380 -1.04 -5.22 14.34
CA THR A 380 0.07 -5.26 13.39
C THR A 380 1.26 -4.50 13.96
N LEU A 381 2.34 -5.21 14.26
CA LEU A 381 3.64 -4.64 14.61
C LEU A 381 4.40 -4.38 13.31
N LEU A 382 4.33 -3.15 12.81
CA LEU A 382 4.88 -2.76 11.51
C LEU A 382 6.35 -2.35 11.68
N VAL A 383 7.28 -3.24 11.32
CA VAL A 383 8.71 -2.87 11.19
C VAL A 383 8.80 -1.78 10.12
N LYS A 384 9.44 -0.65 10.46
CA LYS A 384 9.48 0.56 9.62
C LYS A 384 9.69 0.20 8.13
N PRO A 385 8.67 0.35 7.27
CA PRO A 385 8.77 -0.02 5.87
C PRO A 385 9.58 1.01 5.08
N HIS A 386 10.22 0.55 4.01
CA HIS A 386 10.91 1.38 3.01
C HIS A 386 10.04 1.56 1.77
N TYR A 387 9.11 0.65 1.53
CA TYR A 387 8.23 0.64 0.37
C TYR A 387 6.77 0.89 0.78
N TYR A 388 5.99 1.40 -0.17
CA TYR A 388 4.54 1.49 -0.08
C TYR A 388 3.88 0.80 -1.27
N ASP A 389 2.69 0.27 -1.05
CA ASP A 389 1.78 -0.14 -2.11
C ASP A 389 0.64 0.90 -2.24
N PHE A 390 -0.39 0.58 -3.02
CA PHE A 390 -1.43 1.53 -3.36
C PHE A 390 -2.31 1.96 -2.17
N PHE A 391 -2.41 1.16 -1.10
CA PHE A 391 -3.26 1.46 0.05
C PHE A 391 -2.47 1.79 1.32
N THR A 392 -1.23 1.32 1.46
CA THR A 392 -0.49 1.41 2.74
C THR A 392 -0.18 2.85 3.15
N ARG A 393 -0.14 3.80 2.21
CA ARG A 393 -0.05 5.23 2.53
C ARG A 393 -1.29 5.79 3.24
N GLY A 394 -2.41 5.08 3.27
CA GLY A 394 -3.58 5.37 4.11
C GLY A 394 -3.41 4.94 5.59
N LEU A 395 -2.42 4.10 5.91
CA LEU A 395 -2.23 3.59 7.26
C LEU A 395 -1.66 4.64 8.22
N LEU A 396 -2.07 4.57 9.49
CA LEU A 396 -1.72 5.54 10.54
C LEU A 396 -1.19 4.81 11.77
N PRO A 397 -0.03 5.23 12.33
CA PRO A 397 0.52 4.63 13.54
C PRO A 397 -0.39 4.89 14.75
N ALA A 398 -0.45 3.93 15.67
CA ALA A 398 -1.33 3.88 16.84
C ALA A 398 -2.84 3.92 16.52
N HIS A 399 -3.21 3.77 15.24
CA HIS A 399 -4.60 3.69 14.78
C HIS A 399 -4.83 2.39 14.01
N HIS A 400 -4.01 2.15 12.97
CA HIS A 400 -4.05 0.93 12.17
C HIS A 400 -2.92 -0.05 12.52
N TYR A 401 -1.83 0.41 13.13
CA TYR A 401 -0.68 -0.44 13.46
C TYR A 401 0.16 0.14 14.58
N TRP A 402 1.05 -0.66 15.14
CA TRP A 402 2.08 -0.23 16.08
C TRP A 402 3.46 -0.15 15.38
N PRO A 403 4.14 1.01 15.37
CA PRO A 403 5.44 1.14 14.70
C PRO A 403 6.56 0.42 15.47
N VAL A 404 7.42 -0.29 14.74
CA VAL A 404 8.59 -1.00 15.24
C VAL A 404 9.85 -0.46 14.57
N ARG A 405 10.92 -0.20 15.36
CA ARG A 405 12.20 0.30 14.83
C ARG A 405 12.89 -0.82 14.05
N GLU A 406 13.41 -0.50 12.87
CA GLU A 406 14.10 -1.48 12.02
C GLU A 406 15.41 -1.97 12.66
N HIS A 407 16.30 -1.07 13.04
CA HIS A 407 17.63 -1.44 13.57
C HIS A 407 17.62 -1.99 15.00
N ASP A 408 16.51 -1.88 15.73
CA ASP A 408 16.38 -2.32 17.13
C ASP A 408 15.09 -3.12 17.36
N LYS A 409 14.69 -3.88 16.33
CA LYS A 409 13.38 -4.52 16.20
C LYS A 409 13.03 -5.45 17.37
N CYS A 410 13.98 -6.23 17.91
CA CYS A 410 13.68 -7.17 19.00
C CYS A 410 13.25 -6.44 20.28
N ARG A 411 13.96 -5.36 20.65
CA ARG A 411 13.60 -4.52 21.81
C ARG A 411 12.28 -3.79 21.58
N SER A 412 12.06 -3.29 20.36
CA SER A 412 10.81 -2.63 19.97
C SER A 412 9.61 -3.58 20.00
N ILE A 413 9.75 -4.81 19.50
CA ILE A 413 8.71 -5.84 19.56
C ILE A 413 8.40 -6.20 21.01
N LYS A 414 9.44 -6.46 21.83
CA LYS A 414 9.25 -6.79 23.25
C LYS A 414 8.51 -5.70 24.00
N PHE A 415 8.88 -4.43 23.77
CA PHE A 415 8.19 -3.28 24.34
C PHE A 415 6.73 -3.18 23.86
N ALA A 416 6.48 -3.33 22.56
CA ALA A 416 5.14 -3.27 21.98
C ALA A 416 4.20 -4.32 22.59
N VAL A 417 4.67 -5.56 22.72
CA VAL A 417 3.91 -6.67 23.32
C VAL A 417 3.66 -6.41 24.81
N HIS A 418 4.68 -5.96 25.56
CA HIS A 418 4.51 -5.59 26.98
C HIS A 418 3.48 -4.47 27.16
N TRP A 419 3.58 -3.40 26.37
CA TRP A 419 2.63 -2.29 26.39
C TRP A 419 1.22 -2.75 26.03
N GLY A 420 1.07 -3.54 24.97
CA GLY A 420 -0.24 -4.01 24.52
C GLY A 420 -0.91 -4.92 25.54
N ASN A 421 -0.15 -5.81 26.20
CA ASN A 421 -0.72 -6.72 27.19
C ASN A 421 -1.15 -6.00 28.47
N SER A 422 -0.46 -4.90 28.83
CA SER A 422 -0.86 -4.02 29.94
C SER A 422 -1.97 -3.02 29.56
N HIS A 423 -2.24 -2.83 28.26
CA HIS A 423 -3.26 -1.93 27.72
C HIS A 423 -4.19 -2.67 26.75
N SER A 424 -4.68 -3.83 27.18
CA SER A 424 -5.37 -4.81 26.34
C SER A 424 -6.51 -4.21 25.50
N GLN A 425 -7.35 -3.35 26.08
CA GLN A 425 -8.44 -2.71 25.33
C GLN A 425 -7.92 -1.82 24.19
N LYS A 426 -6.92 -0.96 24.48
CA LYS A 426 -6.33 -0.08 23.46
C LYS A 426 -5.63 -0.88 22.36
N ALA A 427 -4.94 -1.96 22.72
CA ALA A 427 -4.32 -2.86 21.76
C ALA A 427 -5.39 -3.53 20.87
N LYS A 428 -6.46 -4.07 21.46
CA LYS A 428 -7.59 -4.63 20.72
C LYS A 428 -8.18 -3.63 19.74
N ASP A 429 -8.38 -2.38 20.17
CA ASP A 429 -8.97 -1.33 19.32
C ASP A 429 -8.08 -1.03 18.11
N ILE A 430 -6.75 -0.99 18.26
CA ILE A 430 -5.82 -0.82 17.13
C ILE A 430 -5.95 -1.97 16.12
N GLY A 431 -5.91 -3.22 16.60
CA GLY A 431 -6.02 -4.40 15.73
C GLY A 431 -7.37 -4.46 15.00
N LYS A 432 -8.46 -4.13 15.70
CA LYS A 432 -9.81 -4.08 15.13
C LYS A 432 -9.97 -2.94 14.11
N THR A 433 -9.43 -1.76 14.38
CA THR A 433 -9.48 -0.63 13.43
C THR A 433 -8.71 -0.96 12.15
N ALA A 434 -7.58 -1.67 12.26
CA ALA A 434 -6.82 -2.15 11.11
C ALA A 434 -7.62 -3.13 10.24
N SER A 435 -8.24 -4.13 10.85
CA SER A 435 -9.01 -5.13 10.12
C SER A 435 -10.30 -4.56 9.55
N GLU A 436 -10.97 -3.63 10.24
CA GLU A 436 -12.12 -2.89 9.70
C GLU A 436 -11.74 -2.10 8.45
N PHE A 437 -10.61 -1.39 8.46
CA PHE A 437 -10.07 -0.73 7.26
C PHE A 437 -9.88 -1.73 6.11
N ILE A 438 -9.25 -2.88 6.36
CA ILE A 438 -9.04 -3.91 5.32
C ILE A 438 -10.37 -4.50 4.81
N GLN A 439 -11.31 -4.77 5.71
CA GLN A 439 -12.58 -5.43 5.40
C GLN A 439 -13.57 -4.50 4.68
N GLN A 440 -13.51 -3.19 4.93
CA GLN A 440 -14.46 -2.20 4.42
C GLN A 440 -13.88 -1.34 3.30
N GLU A 441 -12.62 -0.91 3.44
CA GLU A 441 -11.98 0.02 2.50
C GLU A 441 -11.08 -0.68 1.49
N LEU A 442 -10.62 -1.92 1.73
CA LEU A 442 -9.80 -2.69 0.78
C LEU A 442 -10.55 -3.88 0.14
N LYS A 443 -11.89 -3.86 0.10
CA LYS A 443 -12.69 -4.88 -0.60
C LYS A 443 -12.50 -4.81 -2.13
N MET A 444 -12.80 -5.90 -2.86
CA MET A 444 -12.59 -5.97 -4.32
C MET A 444 -13.27 -4.85 -5.10
N ASP A 445 -14.43 -4.34 -4.66
CA ASP A 445 -15.03 -3.14 -5.27
C ASP A 445 -14.07 -1.96 -5.31
N TYR A 446 -13.45 -1.62 -4.17
CA TYR A 446 -12.50 -0.52 -4.10
C TYR A 446 -11.15 -0.83 -4.75
N VAL A 447 -10.77 -2.10 -4.87
CA VAL A 447 -9.60 -2.48 -5.69
C VAL A 447 -9.86 -2.15 -7.16
N TYR A 448 -11.02 -2.52 -7.69
CA TYR A 448 -11.40 -2.18 -9.07
C TYR A 448 -11.63 -0.67 -9.26
N ASP A 449 -12.24 0.02 -8.29
CA ASP A 449 -12.41 1.48 -8.37
C ASP A 449 -11.05 2.20 -8.37
N TYR A 450 -10.08 1.72 -7.59
CA TYR A 450 -8.73 2.28 -7.60
C TYR A 450 -8.09 2.10 -8.98
N MET A 451 -8.16 0.90 -9.55
CA MET A 451 -7.67 0.63 -10.90
C MET A 451 -8.40 1.50 -11.94
N TYR A 452 -9.72 1.64 -11.83
CA TYR A 452 -10.53 2.49 -12.70
C TYR A 452 -10.01 3.93 -12.69
N HIS A 453 -9.89 4.53 -11.51
CA HIS A 453 -9.48 5.93 -11.37
C HIS A 453 -8.04 6.14 -11.80
N LEU A 454 -7.13 5.24 -11.41
CA LEU A 454 -5.73 5.30 -11.81
C LEU A 454 -5.58 5.29 -13.33
N LEU A 455 -6.24 4.37 -14.02
CA LEU A 455 -6.15 4.24 -15.48
C LEU A 455 -6.85 5.39 -16.21
N ASN A 456 -7.97 5.91 -15.69
CA ASN A 456 -8.66 7.06 -16.25
C ASN A 456 -7.85 8.36 -16.10
N GLU A 457 -7.20 8.60 -14.96
CA GLU A 457 -6.32 9.75 -14.81
C GLU A 457 -5.03 9.59 -15.62
N TYR A 458 -4.47 8.38 -15.65
CA TYR A 458 -3.29 8.06 -16.46
C TYR A 458 -3.53 8.31 -17.96
N SER A 459 -4.67 7.88 -18.51
CA SER A 459 -4.95 8.01 -19.94
C SER A 459 -5.01 9.47 -20.41
N LYS A 460 -5.47 10.39 -19.53
CA LYS A 460 -5.50 11.85 -19.81
C LYS A 460 -4.11 12.46 -19.99
N LEU A 461 -3.07 11.78 -19.47
CA LEU A 461 -1.69 12.24 -19.55
C LEU A 461 -1.03 11.83 -20.88
N LEU A 462 -1.58 10.85 -21.60
CA LEU A 462 -1.01 10.39 -22.88
C LEU A 462 -1.06 11.52 -23.93
N ARG A 463 0.08 11.79 -24.56
CA ARG A 463 0.25 12.80 -25.62
C ARG A 463 0.30 12.20 -27.03
N PHE A 464 -0.16 10.96 -27.14
CA PHE A 464 -0.24 10.21 -28.38
C PHE A 464 -1.54 9.42 -28.40
N LYS A 465 -1.98 9.00 -29.58
CA LYS A 465 -3.11 8.08 -29.71
C LYS A 465 -2.64 6.66 -29.35
N PRO A 466 -3.29 5.98 -28.39
CA PRO A 466 -3.06 4.57 -28.13
C PRO A 466 -3.25 3.72 -29.38
N GLU A 467 -2.33 2.81 -29.63
CA GLU A 467 -2.37 1.89 -30.77
C GLU A 467 -2.12 0.45 -30.31
N ILE A 468 -2.57 -0.52 -31.10
CA ILE A 468 -2.29 -1.93 -30.84
C ILE A 468 -0.81 -2.18 -31.19
N PRO A 469 0.05 -2.60 -30.25
CA PRO A 469 1.45 -2.86 -30.55
C PRO A 469 1.60 -3.99 -31.58
N GLN A 470 2.56 -3.87 -32.50
CA GLN A 470 2.71 -4.80 -33.63
C GLN A 470 2.82 -6.27 -33.22
N ASN A 471 3.47 -6.56 -32.09
CA ASN A 471 3.65 -7.93 -31.58
C ASN A 471 2.67 -8.29 -30.45
N ALA A 472 1.66 -7.46 -30.19
CA ALA A 472 0.69 -7.72 -29.16
C ALA A 472 -0.34 -8.77 -29.62
N LYS A 473 -0.81 -9.57 -28.68
CA LYS A 473 -1.92 -10.52 -28.87
C LYS A 473 -3.15 -10.02 -28.15
N GLU A 474 -4.32 -10.17 -28.75
CA GLU A 474 -5.60 -9.96 -28.04
C GLU A 474 -5.74 -11.01 -26.94
N ILE A 475 -6.04 -10.56 -25.72
CA ILE A 475 -6.23 -11.40 -24.54
C ILE A 475 -7.64 -11.15 -23.97
N CYS A 476 -8.28 -12.22 -23.53
CA CYS A 476 -9.59 -12.19 -22.89
C CYS A 476 -9.69 -13.32 -21.86
N SER A 477 -10.80 -13.37 -21.11
CA SER A 477 -10.90 -14.28 -19.96
C SER A 477 -10.88 -15.75 -20.37
N GLU A 478 -11.38 -16.15 -21.54
CA GLU A 478 -11.26 -17.55 -22.01
C GLU A 478 -9.82 -17.89 -22.37
N THR A 479 -9.13 -17.03 -23.13
CA THR A 479 -7.76 -17.32 -23.57
C THR A 479 -6.78 -17.40 -22.41
N MET A 480 -7.10 -16.72 -21.30
CA MET A 480 -6.38 -16.90 -20.04
C MET A 480 -6.87 -18.13 -19.27
N ALA A 481 -8.16 -18.23 -18.95
CA ALA A 481 -8.61 -19.21 -17.98
C ALA A 481 -8.78 -20.63 -18.55
N CYS A 482 -9.20 -20.80 -19.80
CA CYS A 482 -9.57 -22.11 -20.35
C CYS A 482 -8.40 -23.09 -20.52
N PRO A 483 -7.20 -22.67 -20.96
CA PRO A 483 -6.05 -23.57 -21.08
C PRO A 483 -5.45 -24.01 -19.74
N ARG A 484 -5.87 -23.38 -18.63
CA ARG A 484 -5.28 -23.58 -17.30
C ARG A 484 -5.99 -24.70 -16.54
N SER A 485 -5.28 -25.27 -15.58
CA SER A 485 -5.79 -26.29 -14.66
C SER A 485 -5.38 -25.98 -13.22
N GLY A 486 -5.78 -26.83 -12.27
CA GLY A 486 -5.41 -26.71 -10.87
C GLY A 486 -5.80 -25.38 -10.23
N ASN A 487 -4.91 -24.85 -9.37
CA ASN A 487 -5.16 -23.61 -8.63
C ASN A 487 -5.28 -22.40 -9.54
N GLU A 488 -4.56 -22.33 -10.66
CA GLU A 488 -4.68 -21.20 -11.59
C GLU A 488 -6.10 -21.10 -12.14
N ARG A 489 -6.64 -22.21 -12.69
CA ARG A 489 -8.02 -22.26 -13.20
C ARG A 489 -9.04 -21.97 -12.11
N LYS A 490 -8.84 -22.57 -10.93
CA LYS A 490 -9.73 -22.39 -9.78
C LYS A 490 -9.82 -20.92 -9.38
N PHE A 491 -8.67 -20.28 -9.17
CA PHE A 491 -8.61 -18.89 -8.70
C PHE A 491 -9.12 -17.90 -9.75
N MET A 492 -8.86 -18.14 -11.04
CA MET A 492 -9.48 -17.35 -12.12
C MET A 492 -11.01 -17.53 -12.14
N THR A 493 -11.52 -18.75 -11.98
CA THR A 493 -12.97 -18.99 -11.94
C THR A 493 -13.63 -18.33 -10.73
N GLU A 494 -12.96 -18.39 -9.58
CA GLU A 494 -13.43 -17.82 -8.31
C GLU A 494 -13.39 -16.29 -8.31
N SER A 495 -12.40 -15.68 -8.97
CA SER A 495 -12.27 -14.22 -9.12
C SER A 495 -12.88 -13.64 -10.39
N LEU A 496 -13.68 -14.44 -11.12
CA LEU A 496 -14.34 -14.01 -12.34
C LEU A 496 -15.43 -12.99 -12.01
N VAL A 497 -15.35 -11.81 -12.60
CA VAL A 497 -16.44 -10.84 -12.58
C VAL A 497 -17.56 -11.36 -13.49
N LYS A 498 -18.68 -11.71 -12.88
CA LYS A 498 -19.85 -12.31 -13.56
C LYS A 498 -20.87 -11.29 -14.04
N HIS A 499 -20.88 -10.10 -13.47
CA HIS A 499 -21.80 -9.04 -13.83
C HIS A 499 -21.06 -7.71 -13.88
N PRO A 500 -21.48 -6.78 -14.75
CA PRO A 500 -21.00 -5.41 -14.68
C PRO A 500 -21.48 -4.76 -13.37
N ALA A 501 -20.81 -3.70 -12.95
CA ALA A 501 -21.26 -2.94 -11.79
C ALA A 501 -22.64 -2.31 -12.06
N GLU A 502 -23.52 -2.37 -11.05
CA GLU A 502 -24.85 -1.75 -11.10
C GLU A 502 -24.79 -0.22 -11.06
N THR A 503 -23.73 0.32 -10.45
CA THR A 503 -23.44 1.75 -10.34
C THR A 503 -22.05 2.05 -10.88
N GLY A 504 -21.80 3.32 -11.19
CA GLY A 504 -20.44 3.81 -11.45
C GLY A 504 -19.50 3.62 -10.22
N PRO A 505 -18.19 3.78 -10.43
CA PRO A 505 -17.20 3.70 -9.36
C PRO A 505 -17.43 4.80 -8.32
N CYS A 506 -16.91 4.61 -7.11
CA CYS A 506 -16.95 5.63 -6.07
C CYS A 506 -16.38 6.98 -6.53
N ALA A 507 -16.78 8.08 -5.89
CA ALA A 507 -16.25 9.40 -6.22
C ALA A 507 -14.82 9.56 -5.66
N MET A 508 -13.82 9.71 -6.53
CA MET A 508 -12.43 9.88 -6.12
C MET A 508 -12.26 11.22 -5.37
N PRO A 509 -11.67 11.23 -4.17
CA PRO A 509 -11.40 12.46 -3.45
C PRO A 509 -10.40 13.37 -4.19
N PRO A 510 -10.47 14.70 -3.98
CA PRO A 510 -9.52 15.64 -4.58
C PRO A 510 -8.09 15.40 -4.05
N PRO A 511 -7.05 15.90 -4.74
CA PRO A 511 -5.68 15.86 -4.21
C PRO A 511 -5.62 16.55 -2.85
N TYR A 512 -4.61 16.20 -2.05
CA TYR A 512 -4.36 16.95 -0.82
C TYR A 512 -3.95 18.38 -1.15
N ASP A 513 -4.54 19.36 -0.47
CA ASP A 513 -3.92 20.67 -0.39
C ASP A 513 -2.63 20.59 0.44
N PRO A 514 -1.67 21.51 0.26
CA PRO A 514 -0.37 21.45 0.94
C PRO A 514 -0.47 21.38 2.48
N ALA A 515 -1.46 22.03 3.09
CA ALA A 515 -1.63 22.04 4.54
C ALA A 515 -2.17 20.69 5.04
N SER A 516 -3.19 20.13 4.37
CA SER A 516 -3.72 18.80 4.70
C SER A 516 -2.67 17.70 4.48
N PHE A 517 -1.90 17.78 3.39
CA PHE A 517 -0.79 16.86 3.15
C PHE A 517 0.24 16.91 4.28
N TYR A 518 0.68 18.12 4.64
CA TYR A 518 1.63 18.33 5.73
C TYR A 518 1.07 17.81 7.07
N ALA A 519 -0.21 18.02 7.35
CA ALA A 519 -0.86 17.56 8.57
C ALA A 519 -0.84 16.02 8.69
N VAL A 520 -1.14 15.30 7.59
CA VAL A 520 -1.07 13.83 7.56
C VAL A 520 0.34 13.33 7.82
N VAL A 521 1.33 13.88 7.11
CA VAL A 521 2.76 13.52 7.29
C VAL A 521 3.21 13.81 8.72
N LYS A 522 2.90 15.00 9.24
CA LYS A 522 3.26 15.41 10.60
C LYS A 522 2.61 14.54 11.67
N ARG A 523 1.34 14.13 11.48
CA ARG A 523 0.63 13.21 12.39
C ARG A 523 1.34 11.85 12.45
N LYS A 524 1.73 11.28 11.30
CA LYS A 524 2.45 10.00 11.25
C LYS A 524 3.80 10.10 11.97
N GLN A 525 4.58 11.14 11.68
CA GLN A 525 5.90 11.37 12.28
C GLN A 525 5.80 11.58 13.81
N SER A 526 4.95 12.51 14.25
CA SER A 526 4.81 12.85 15.68
C SER A 526 4.33 11.67 16.53
N THR A 527 3.37 10.90 16.02
CA THR A 527 2.86 9.70 16.73
C THR A 527 3.94 8.63 16.85
N THR A 528 4.70 8.39 15.77
CA THR A 528 5.82 7.44 15.77
C THR A 528 6.91 7.87 16.76
N MET A 529 7.30 9.14 16.73
CA MET A 529 8.29 9.69 17.68
C MET A 529 7.83 9.55 19.14
N ARG A 530 6.55 9.78 19.44
CA ARG A 530 6.00 9.62 20.79
C ARG A 530 6.09 8.18 21.28
N ILE A 531 5.79 7.20 20.43
CA ILE A 531 5.93 5.77 20.77
C ILE A 531 7.40 5.41 21.03
N GLN A 532 8.31 5.91 20.19
CA GLN A 532 9.75 5.70 20.40
C GLN A 532 10.23 6.31 21.74
N GLN A 533 9.68 7.47 22.14
CA GLN A 533 9.97 8.04 23.46
C GLN A 533 9.45 7.18 24.61
N TRP A 534 8.28 6.55 24.48
CA TRP A 534 7.77 5.60 25.47
C TRP A 534 8.67 4.37 25.59
N GLU A 535 9.13 3.85 24.45
CA GLU A 535 10.05 2.73 24.38
C GLU A 535 11.39 3.05 25.06
N MET A 536 12.00 4.20 24.75
CA MET A 536 13.26 4.63 25.39
C MET A 536 13.11 4.76 26.91
N LYS A 537 11.99 5.34 27.38
CA LYS A 537 11.69 5.44 28.81
C LYS A 537 11.55 4.06 29.46
N TYR A 538 10.86 3.13 28.80
CA TYR A 538 10.72 1.75 29.29
C TYR A 538 12.10 1.08 29.48
N TRP A 539 12.97 1.13 28.47
CA TRP A 539 14.29 0.51 28.55
C TRP A 539 15.24 1.20 29.54
N SER A 540 15.15 2.53 29.67
CA SER A 540 15.93 3.25 30.68
C SER A 540 15.60 2.79 32.11
N LYS A 541 14.32 2.50 32.39
CA LYS A 541 13.88 2.00 33.69
C LYS A 541 14.34 0.56 33.92
N GLN A 542 14.21 -0.31 32.93
CA GLN A 542 14.65 -1.71 33.02
C GLN A 542 16.15 -1.82 33.32
N ASN A 543 16.98 -0.99 32.68
CA ASN A 543 18.42 -0.96 32.92
C ASN A 543 18.78 -0.45 34.32
N GLN A 544 17.96 0.43 34.91
CA GLN A 544 18.16 0.92 36.28
C GLN A 544 17.73 -0.10 37.35
N THR A 545 16.76 -0.95 37.05
CA THR A 545 16.26 -2.00 37.98
C THR A 545 17.02 -3.32 37.86
N GLY A 546 17.83 -3.49 36.81
CA GLY A 546 18.65 -4.68 36.55
C GLY A 546 20.14 -4.53 36.90
N SER A 547 20.55 -3.37 37.42
CA SER A 547 21.78 -3.19 38.21
C SER A 547 21.43 -3.25 39.69
#